data_AF-A0A934LYM5-F1
#
_entry.id   AF-A0A934LYM5-F1
#
_cell.length_a   1.000
_cell.length_b   1.000
_cell.length_c   1.000
_cell.angle_alpha   90.00
_cell.angle_beta   90.00
_cell.angle_gamma   90.00
#
_symmetry.space_group_name_H-M   'P 1'
#
loop_
_entity.id
_entity.type
_entity.pdbx_description
1 polymer ?
#
loop_
_entity_poly.entity_id
_entity_poly.type
_entity_poly.pdbx_seq_one_letter_code
_entity_poly.pdbx_strand_id
1 'polypeptide(L)'
;MILSEKYSAWQDFISPTYGRLSLEEMFSKLVSYINEDKTRAYNLIIGTDSFLNTETLFVSAIIIHRIGHGGIYFYKKLHRKKIENLRQRMFYEATMSIELASVMSGKLNENGFKKLPVEIHLDIGNNGDTRDIIKEVVGMVTGSGYAAVTKPGSYGASKVADRHSK
;
A
#
# COMPACT_ATOMS: atom_id res chain seq x y z
N MET A 1 7.18 -19.52 -11.63
CA MET A 1 5.81 -19.47 -12.16
C MET A 1 4.86 -18.66 -11.28
N ILE A 2 4.81 -18.88 -9.96
CA ILE A 2 3.92 -18.13 -9.04
C ILE A 2 4.33 -16.64 -8.86
N LEU A 3 5.64 -16.34 -8.85
CA LEU A 3 6.11 -14.96 -8.73
C LEU A 3 5.76 -14.10 -9.96
N SER A 4 5.88 -14.62 -11.18
CA SER A 4 5.58 -13.86 -12.41
C SER A 4 4.11 -13.48 -12.54
N GLU A 5 3.19 -14.30 -12.04
CA GLU A 5 1.76 -13.96 -11.98
C GLU A 5 1.45 -12.90 -10.92
N LYS A 6 2.16 -12.89 -9.79
CA LYS A 6 2.03 -11.80 -8.80
C LYS A 6 2.51 -10.47 -9.37
N TYR A 7 3.59 -10.46 -10.16
CA TYR A 7 4.09 -9.24 -10.82
C TYR A 7 3.13 -8.73 -11.91
N SER A 8 2.39 -9.60 -12.60
CA SER A 8 1.47 -9.18 -13.67
C SER A 8 0.28 -8.38 -13.15
N ALA A 9 -0.17 -8.62 -11.91
CA ALA A 9 -1.24 -7.84 -11.28
C ALA A 9 -0.85 -6.37 -11.01
N TRP A 10 0.45 -6.06 -10.92
CA TRP A 10 0.96 -4.76 -10.49
C TRP A 10 1.66 -3.99 -11.60
N GLN A 11 1.20 -4.07 -12.85
CA GLN A 11 1.91 -3.46 -13.98
C GLN A 11 1.70 -1.95 -14.17
N ASP A 12 0.69 -1.33 -13.56
CA ASP A 12 0.36 0.08 -13.79
C ASP A 12 0.12 0.84 -12.48
N PHE A 13 0.86 1.93 -12.31
CA PHE A 13 0.73 2.91 -11.22
C PHE A 13 0.61 4.32 -11.78
N ILE A 14 0.10 5.22 -10.95
CA ILE A 14 -0.01 6.65 -11.24
C ILE A 14 0.68 7.42 -10.12
N SER A 15 1.45 8.45 -10.48
CA SER A 15 1.98 9.46 -9.57
C SER A 15 1.50 10.84 -10.03
N PRO A 16 1.11 11.74 -9.12
CA PRO A 16 0.85 13.13 -9.49
C PRO A 16 2.08 13.84 -10.08
N THR A 17 3.28 13.41 -9.69
CA THR A 17 4.54 14.04 -10.12
C THR A 17 5.04 13.47 -11.44
N TYR A 18 4.85 12.17 -11.67
CA TYR A 18 5.49 11.45 -12.77
C TYR A 18 4.52 10.85 -13.80
N GLY A 19 3.20 10.96 -13.59
CA GLY A 19 2.20 10.39 -14.48
C GLY A 19 2.07 8.86 -14.33
N ARG A 20 1.76 8.18 -15.44
CA ARG A 20 1.62 6.72 -15.48
C ARG A 20 2.99 6.05 -15.52
N LEU A 21 3.14 4.99 -14.75
CA LEU A 21 4.40 4.28 -14.56
C LEU A 21 4.12 2.79 -14.49
N SER A 22 5.00 1.99 -15.09
CA SER A 22 5.09 0.57 -14.78
C SER A 22 5.61 0.33 -13.36
N LEU A 23 5.53 -0.92 -12.87
CA LEU A 23 6.14 -1.29 -11.59
C LEU A 23 7.63 -0.96 -11.53
N GLU A 24 8.36 -1.25 -12.61
CA GLU A 24 9.81 -1.02 -12.70
C GLU A 24 10.13 0.47 -12.70
N GLU A 25 9.40 1.27 -13.48
CA GLU A 25 9.59 2.71 -13.50
C GLU A 25 9.24 3.36 -12.16
N MET A 26 8.13 2.94 -11.53
CA MET A 26 7.74 3.38 -10.20
C MET A 26 8.81 3.05 -9.16
N PHE A 27 9.31 1.81 -9.16
CA PHE A 27 10.38 1.39 -8.26
C PHE A 27 11.67 2.19 -8.49
N SER A 28 12.03 2.45 -9.74
CA SER A 28 13.17 3.30 -10.09
C SER A 28 13.02 4.72 -9.54
N LYS A 29 11.81 5.32 -9.61
CA LYS A 29 11.53 6.64 -9.00
C LYS A 29 11.63 6.60 -7.48
N LEU A 30 11.13 5.55 -6.85
CA LEU A 30 11.25 5.34 -5.41
C LEU A 30 12.72 5.29 -4.97
N VAL A 31 13.55 4.49 -5.66
CA VAL A 31 14.99 4.38 -5.37
C VAL A 31 15.72 5.70 -5.64
N SER A 32 15.37 6.40 -6.71
CA SER A 32 15.91 7.74 -7.00
C SER A 32 15.65 8.70 -5.84
N TYR A 33 14.44 8.70 -5.29
CA TYR A 33 14.08 9.56 -4.15
C TYR A 33 14.85 9.24 -2.87
N ILE A 34 15.18 7.97 -2.63
CA ILE A 34 16.06 7.57 -1.52
C ILE A 34 17.49 8.05 -1.77
N ASN A 35 17.97 7.94 -3.01
CA ASN A 35 19.34 8.29 -3.38
C ASN A 35 19.62 9.81 -3.36
N GLU A 36 18.60 10.66 -3.42
CA GLU A 36 18.72 12.11 -3.27
C GLU A 36 19.33 12.51 -1.92
N ASP A 37 19.03 11.79 -0.84
CA ASP A 37 19.65 12.01 0.47
C ASP A 37 19.69 10.70 1.28
N LYS A 38 20.83 10.00 1.21
CA LYS A 38 21.06 8.72 1.90
C LYS A 38 21.33 8.88 3.40
N THR A 39 21.49 10.10 3.89
CA THR A 39 21.76 10.36 5.33
C THR A 39 20.47 10.35 6.15
N ARG A 40 19.31 10.32 5.49
CA ARG A 40 18.00 10.34 6.12
C ARG A 40 17.42 8.95 6.30
N ALA A 41 16.53 8.83 7.27
CA ALA A 41 15.69 7.66 7.44
C ALA A 41 14.46 7.75 6.51
N TYR A 42 14.02 6.59 6.04
CA TYR A 42 12.86 6.44 5.17
C TYR A 42 12.00 5.28 5.63
N ASN A 43 10.69 5.40 5.45
CA ASN A 43 9.75 4.30 5.60
C ASN A 43 8.97 4.12 4.30
N LEU A 44 8.82 2.87 3.86
CA LEU A 44 7.89 2.51 2.80
C LEU A 44 6.54 2.17 3.41
N ILE A 45 5.52 2.92 3.03
CA ILE A 45 4.17 2.78 3.54
C ILE A 45 3.29 2.27 2.39
N ILE A 46 2.52 1.22 2.65
CA ILE A 46 1.62 0.59 1.70
C ILE A 46 0.24 0.47 2.32
N GLY A 47 -0.83 0.74 1.58
CA GLY A 47 -2.19 0.50 2.05
C GLY A 47 -3.17 0.44 0.90
N THR A 48 -4.31 -0.19 1.12
CA THR A 48 -5.39 -0.29 0.15
C THR A 48 -6.70 0.09 0.83
N ASP A 49 -7.44 1.02 0.23
CA ASP A 49 -8.80 1.37 0.68
C ASP A 49 -9.81 1.02 -0.42
N SER A 50 -11.03 0.67 0.02
CA SER A 50 -12.15 0.40 -0.87
C SER A 50 -13.23 1.49 -0.82
N PHE A 51 -13.76 1.81 -1.99
CA PHE A 51 -14.81 2.81 -2.17
C PHE A 51 -16.00 2.16 -2.88
N LEU A 52 -17.18 2.25 -2.26
CA LEU A 52 -18.41 1.72 -2.81
C LEU A 52 -19.04 2.70 -3.80
N ASN A 53 -19.27 2.23 -5.03
CA ASN A 53 -20.08 2.90 -6.04
C ASN A 53 -20.97 1.83 -6.74
N THR A 54 -21.27 1.99 -8.02
CA THR A 54 -21.85 0.92 -8.88
C THR A 54 -21.00 -0.35 -8.84
N GLU A 55 -19.69 -0.17 -8.83
CA GLU A 55 -18.66 -1.18 -8.58
C GLU A 55 -17.90 -0.86 -7.28
N THR A 56 -17.11 -1.80 -6.78
CA THR A 56 -16.16 -1.50 -5.70
C THR A 56 -14.83 -1.12 -6.32
N LEU A 57 -14.39 0.11 -6.04
CA LEU A 57 -13.08 0.63 -6.43
C LEU A 57 -12.10 0.41 -5.28
N PHE A 58 -11.04 -0.36 -5.53
CA PHE A 58 -9.91 -0.46 -4.63
C PHE A 58 -8.78 0.47 -5.08
N VAL A 59 -8.23 1.24 -4.16
CA VAL A 59 -7.09 2.12 -4.40
C VAL A 59 -5.93 1.69 -3.52
N SER A 60 -4.88 1.16 -4.13
CA SER A 60 -3.65 0.78 -3.42
C SER A 60 -2.64 1.91 -3.55
N ALA A 61 -2.11 2.38 -2.43
CA ALA A 61 -1.11 3.44 -2.33
C ALA A 61 0.26 2.87 -1.92
N ILE A 62 1.31 3.44 -2.50
CA ILE A 62 2.71 3.25 -2.11
C ILE A 62 3.27 4.63 -1.82
N ILE A 63 3.78 4.84 -0.62
CA ILE A 63 4.36 6.12 -0.19
C ILE A 63 5.76 5.82 0.32
N ILE A 64 6.76 6.51 -0.24
CA ILE A 64 8.10 6.55 0.35
C ILE A 64 8.25 7.87 1.10
N HIS A 65 8.30 7.77 2.42
CA HIS A 65 8.33 8.93 3.32
C HIS A 65 9.75 9.14 3.85
N ARG A 66 10.36 10.30 3.54
CA ARG A 66 11.62 10.76 4.11
C ARG A 66 11.32 11.45 5.43
N ILE A 67 11.78 10.86 6.54
CA ILE A 67 11.38 11.31 7.89
C ILE A 67 11.76 12.79 8.09
N GLY A 68 10.75 13.62 8.40
CA GLY A 68 10.88 15.07 8.60
C GLY A 68 10.94 15.91 7.32
N HIS A 69 10.81 15.32 6.13
CA HIS A 69 11.05 16.00 4.84
C HIS A 69 9.99 15.68 3.77
N GLY A 70 8.86 15.10 4.16
CA GLY A 70 7.79 14.72 3.23
C GLY A 70 8.07 13.42 2.49
N GLY A 71 7.38 13.20 1.38
CA GLY A 71 7.48 11.95 0.63
C GLY A 71 6.90 12.06 -0.77
N ILE A 72 7.16 11.05 -1.58
CA ILE A 72 6.49 10.87 -2.87
C ILE A 72 5.57 9.65 -2.78
N TYR A 73 4.57 9.63 -3.65
CA TYR A 73 3.59 8.55 -3.65
C TYR A 73 3.15 8.14 -5.04
N PHE A 74 2.63 6.93 -5.07
CA PHE A 74 2.11 6.23 -6.23
C PHE A 74 0.82 5.54 -5.84
N TYR A 75 -0.09 5.34 -6.78
CA TYR A 75 -1.30 4.60 -6.53
C TYR A 75 -1.75 3.79 -7.74
N LYS A 76 -2.51 2.72 -7.48
CA LYS A 76 -3.18 1.90 -8.49
C LYS A 76 -4.66 1.80 -8.16
N LYS A 77 -5.50 1.93 -9.19
CA LYS A 77 -6.95 1.69 -9.12
C LYS A 77 -7.28 0.29 -9.64
N LEU A 78 -8.16 -0.42 -8.95
CA LEU A 78 -8.72 -1.70 -9.38
C LEU A 78 -10.24 -1.69 -9.20
N HIS A 79 -10.98 -1.86 -10.29
CA HIS A 79 -12.43 -2.00 -10.26
C HIS A 79 -12.81 -3.47 -10.13
N ARG A 80 -13.77 -3.77 -9.26
CA ARG A 80 -14.33 -5.11 -9.03
C ARG A 80 -15.85 -5.03 -8.97
N LYS A 81 -16.49 -6.17 -9.25
CA LYS A 81 -17.91 -6.36 -8.93
C LYS A 81 -18.18 -5.90 -7.49
N LYS A 82 -19.34 -5.28 -7.27
CA LYS A 82 -19.70 -4.67 -5.99
C LYS A 82 -19.59 -5.68 -4.84
N ILE A 83 -18.80 -5.34 -3.82
CA ILE A 83 -18.65 -6.10 -2.58
C ILE A 83 -19.29 -5.28 -1.45
N GLU A 84 -20.57 -5.52 -1.17
CA GLU A 84 -21.30 -4.76 -0.14
C GLU A 84 -20.89 -5.13 1.29
N ASN A 85 -20.41 -6.35 1.51
CA ASN A 85 -20.00 -6.82 2.82
C ASN A 85 -18.70 -6.13 3.28
N LEU A 86 -18.78 -5.37 4.39
CA LEU A 86 -17.64 -4.63 4.95
C LEU A 86 -16.49 -5.56 5.34
N ARG A 87 -16.78 -6.68 6.01
CA ARG A 87 -15.75 -7.67 6.39
C ARG A 87 -14.99 -8.12 5.16
N GLN A 88 -15.69 -8.56 4.12
CA GLN A 88 -15.07 -9.03 2.88
C GLN A 88 -14.18 -7.94 2.24
N ARG A 89 -14.60 -6.67 2.25
CA ARG A 89 -13.77 -5.57 1.74
C ARG A 89 -12.50 -5.39 2.56
N MET A 90 -12.58 -5.36 3.89
CA MET A 90 -11.42 -5.20 4.77
C MET A 90 -10.40 -6.33 4.62
N PHE A 91 -10.88 -7.58 4.49
CA PHE A 91 -10.00 -8.72 4.20
C PHE A 91 -9.32 -8.58 2.84
N TYR A 92 -10.04 -8.07 1.84
CA TYR A 92 -9.51 -7.87 0.50
C TYR A 92 -8.48 -6.74 0.45
N GLU A 93 -8.75 -5.61 1.11
CA GLU A 93 -7.82 -4.49 1.32
C GLU A 93 -6.50 -4.98 1.95
N ALA A 94 -6.60 -5.77 3.03
CA ALA A 94 -5.45 -6.34 3.70
C ALA A 94 -4.66 -7.28 2.78
N THR A 95 -5.36 -8.15 2.05
CA THR A 95 -4.73 -9.09 1.11
C THR A 95 -3.98 -8.36 0.00
N MET A 96 -4.60 -7.35 -0.62
CA MET A 96 -3.96 -6.53 -1.65
C MET A 96 -2.72 -5.79 -1.10
N SER A 97 -2.82 -5.25 0.11
CA SER A 97 -1.70 -4.56 0.77
C SER A 97 -0.53 -5.51 1.05
N ILE A 98 -0.81 -6.73 1.53
CA ILE A 98 0.21 -7.77 1.80
C ILE A 98 0.86 -8.23 0.50
N GLU A 99 0.09 -8.45 -0.57
CA GLU A 99 0.62 -8.85 -1.87
C GLU A 99 1.55 -7.77 -2.44
N LEU A 100 1.12 -6.50 -2.38
CA LEU A 100 1.93 -5.39 -2.85
C LEU A 100 3.20 -5.22 -2.00
N ALA A 101 3.10 -5.33 -0.68
CA ALA A 101 4.25 -5.29 0.21
C ALA A 101 5.24 -6.42 -0.07
N SER A 102 4.75 -7.62 -0.39
CA SER A 102 5.58 -8.76 -0.78
C SER A 102 6.35 -8.48 -2.07
N VAL A 103 5.69 -7.95 -3.09
CA VAL A 103 6.32 -7.52 -4.35
C VAL A 103 7.40 -6.46 -4.09
N MET A 104 7.07 -5.42 -3.34
CA MET A 104 8.01 -4.33 -3.04
C MET A 104 9.19 -4.80 -2.20
N SER A 105 8.96 -5.68 -1.22
CA SER A 105 10.02 -6.25 -0.38
C SER A 105 10.99 -7.10 -1.20
N GLY A 106 10.49 -7.88 -2.16
CA GLY A 106 11.30 -8.62 -3.12
C GLY A 106 12.24 -7.69 -3.88
N LYS A 107 11.69 -6.65 -4.51
CA LYS A 107 12.47 -5.66 -5.27
C LYS A 107 13.47 -4.91 -4.38
N LEU A 108 13.08 -4.48 -3.19
CA LEU A 108 13.99 -3.83 -2.23
C LEU A 108 15.16 -4.73 -1.86
N ASN A 109 14.91 -6.01 -1.60
CA ASN A 109 15.94 -6.98 -1.27
C ASN A 109 16.92 -7.20 -2.43
N GLU A 110 16.41 -7.39 -3.64
CA GLU A 110 17.22 -7.56 -4.86
C GLU A 110 18.10 -6.34 -5.18
N ASN A 111 17.70 -5.16 -4.74
CA ASN A 111 18.38 -3.89 -5.03
C ASN A 111 19.15 -3.31 -3.83
N GLY A 112 19.39 -4.08 -2.77
CA GLY A 112 20.23 -3.68 -1.64
C GLY A 112 19.55 -2.83 -0.56
N PHE A 113 18.21 -2.69 -0.60
CA PHE A 113 17.40 -1.93 0.36
C PHE A 113 16.65 -2.82 1.36
N LYS A 114 17.14 -4.04 1.63
CA LYS A 114 16.49 -5.03 2.53
C LYS A 114 16.14 -4.48 3.93
N LYS A 115 16.90 -3.49 4.42
CA LYS A 115 16.71 -2.89 5.75
C LYS A 115 15.69 -1.74 5.78
N LEU A 116 15.16 -1.33 4.63
CA LEU A 116 14.13 -0.29 4.57
C LEU A 116 12.86 -0.80 5.26
N PRO A 117 12.35 -0.12 6.30
CA PRO A 117 11.09 -0.49 6.94
C PRO A 117 9.93 -0.48 5.95
N VAL A 118 9.11 -1.52 5.99
CA VAL A 118 7.86 -1.62 5.22
C VAL A 118 6.70 -1.74 6.18
N GLU A 119 5.79 -0.77 6.12
CA GLU A 119 4.60 -0.66 6.96
C GLU A 119 3.35 -0.83 6.10
N ILE A 120 2.41 -1.64 6.58
CA ILE A 120 1.08 -1.74 5.99
C ILE A 120 0.11 -0.93 6.83
N HIS A 121 -0.44 0.10 6.20
CA HIS A 121 -1.44 0.98 6.75
C HIS A 121 -2.83 0.40 6.47
N LEU A 122 -3.58 0.18 7.54
CA LEU A 122 -4.96 -0.28 7.47
C LEU A 122 -5.87 0.90 7.85
N ASP A 123 -6.67 1.39 6.90
CA ASP A 123 -7.72 2.36 7.23
C ASP A 123 -8.96 1.64 7.77
N ILE A 124 -9.01 1.51 9.09
CA ILE A 124 -10.17 0.95 9.77
C ILE A 124 -10.63 1.93 10.85
N GLY A 125 -11.89 2.37 10.75
CA GLY A 125 -12.53 3.25 11.73
C GLY A 125 -12.80 2.56 13.08
N ASN A 126 -12.76 3.35 14.16
CA ASN A 126 -12.98 2.95 15.55
C ASN A 126 -14.45 2.60 15.90
N ASN A 127 -15.17 1.90 15.03
CA ASN A 127 -16.51 1.41 15.37
C ASN A 127 -16.39 0.06 16.09
N GLY A 128 -17.07 -0.08 17.24
CA GLY A 128 -16.95 -1.28 18.10
C GLY A 128 -17.27 -2.59 17.39
N ASP A 129 -18.17 -2.55 16.40
CA ASP A 129 -18.65 -3.73 15.65
C ASP A 129 -17.59 -4.34 14.70
N THR A 130 -16.51 -3.62 14.41
CA THR A 130 -15.41 -4.11 13.55
C THR A 130 -14.18 -4.53 14.34
N ARG A 131 -14.19 -4.48 15.69
CA ARG A 131 -13.01 -4.76 16.51
C ARG A 131 -12.40 -6.14 16.27
N ASP A 132 -13.21 -7.17 16.12
CA ASP A 132 -12.69 -8.52 15.89
C ASP A 132 -12.17 -8.69 14.46
N ILE A 133 -12.82 -8.06 13.47
CA ILE A 133 -12.32 -7.99 12.09
C ILE A 133 -10.96 -7.27 12.06
N ILE A 134 -10.82 -6.15 12.79
CA ILE A 134 -9.55 -5.42 12.92
C ILE A 134 -8.45 -6.35 13.44
N LYS A 135 -8.71 -7.09 14.53
CA LYS A 135 -7.71 -8.01 15.09
C LYS A 135 -7.31 -9.08 14.07
N GLU A 136 -8.28 -9.65 13.35
CA GLU A 136 -8.00 -10.67 12.33
C GLU A 136 -7.14 -10.09 11.19
N VAL A 137 -7.50 -8.92 10.66
CA VAL A 137 -6.78 -8.24 9.58
C VAL A 137 -5.37 -7.81 10.03
N VAL A 138 -5.24 -7.24 11.23
CA VAL A 138 -3.92 -6.94 11.84
C VAL A 138 -3.10 -8.22 11.97
N GLY A 139 -3.71 -9.31 12.43
CA GLY A 139 -3.09 -10.62 12.55
C GLY A 139 -2.57 -11.14 11.21
N MET A 140 -3.33 -10.98 10.12
CA MET A 140 -2.88 -11.34 8.77
C MET A 140 -1.63 -10.56 8.35
N VAL A 141 -1.63 -9.25 8.58
CA VAL A 141 -0.50 -8.37 8.22
C VAL A 141 0.75 -8.74 9.02
N THR A 142 0.63 -8.84 10.34
CA THR A 142 1.75 -9.19 11.21
C THR A 142 2.23 -10.62 10.99
N GLY A 143 1.31 -11.56 10.74
CA GLY A 143 1.63 -12.95 10.40
C GLY A 143 2.35 -13.09 9.05
N SER A 144 2.21 -12.08 8.18
CA SER A 144 2.93 -11.99 6.89
C SER A 144 4.30 -11.30 7.03
N GLY A 145 4.71 -10.91 8.24
CA GLY A 145 6.01 -10.30 8.51
C GLY A 145 6.07 -8.79 8.34
N TYR A 146 4.93 -8.10 8.22
CA TYR A 146 4.85 -6.65 8.06
C TYR A 146 4.34 -5.95 9.33
N ALA A 147 4.81 -4.73 9.56
CA ALA A 147 4.25 -3.89 10.61
C ALA A 147 2.85 -3.40 10.20
N ALA A 148 1.84 -3.72 11.01
CA ALA A 148 0.48 -3.21 10.83
C ALA A 148 0.32 -1.86 11.54
N VAL A 149 -0.03 -0.81 10.81
CA VAL A 149 -0.29 0.53 11.36
C VAL A 149 -1.76 0.88 11.16
N THR A 150 -2.44 1.25 12.25
CA THR A 150 -3.84 1.67 12.26
C THR A 150 -3.95 3.15 12.63
N LYS A 151 -5.16 3.74 12.54
CA LYS A 151 -5.38 5.14 12.91
C LYS A 151 -5.01 5.39 14.39
N PRO A 152 -4.41 6.54 14.73
CA PRO A 152 -4.14 7.69 13.86
C PRO A 152 -2.84 7.58 13.01
N GLY A 153 -2.03 6.54 13.20
CA GLY A 153 -0.76 6.36 12.50
C GLY A 153 -0.90 6.11 10.99
N SER A 154 -2.04 5.55 10.56
CA SER A 154 -2.22 5.17 9.14
C SER A 154 -2.52 6.31 8.17
N TYR A 155 -2.67 7.55 8.67
CA TYR A 155 -3.23 8.71 7.96
C TYR A 155 -2.59 9.05 6.61
N GLY A 156 -1.29 8.78 6.42
CA GLY A 156 -0.59 9.05 5.16
C GLY A 156 -1.15 8.27 3.97
N ALA A 157 -1.28 6.95 4.10
CA ALA A 157 -1.81 6.06 3.05
C ALA A 157 -3.29 6.35 2.76
N SER A 158 -4.09 6.45 3.82
CA SER A 158 -5.52 6.74 3.72
C SER A 158 -5.79 8.04 2.96
N LYS A 159 -5.03 9.11 3.26
CA LYS A 159 -5.15 10.38 2.54
C LYS A 159 -4.89 10.27 1.05
N VAL A 160 -3.90 9.47 0.65
CA VAL A 160 -3.57 9.25 -0.77
C VAL A 160 -4.71 8.50 -1.44
N ALA A 161 -5.21 7.43 -0.81
CA ALA A 161 -6.31 6.64 -1.35
C ALA A 161 -7.61 7.46 -1.47
N ASP A 162 -7.99 8.16 -0.40
CA ASP A 162 -9.15 9.08 -0.35
C ASP A 162 -9.10 10.12 -1.47
N ARG A 163 -7.93 10.74 -1.69
CA ARG A 163 -7.73 11.75 -2.75
C ARG A 163 -8.04 11.20 -4.15
N HIS A 164 -7.80 9.92 -4.37
CA HIS A 164 -7.93 9.27 -5.67
C HIS A 164 -9.15 8.34 -5.76
N SER A 165 -10.06 8.43 -4.79
CA SER A 165 -11.34 7.69 -4.79
C SER A 165 -12.39 8.24 -5.77
N LYS A 166 -12.20 9.47 -6.26
CA LYS A 166 -13.08 10.15 -7.23
C LYS A 166 -12.67 9.88 -8.68
#